data_AF-A0A958QBS1-F1
#
_entry.id   AF-A0A958QBS1-F1
#
_cell.length_a   1.000
_cell.length_b   1.000
_cell.length_c   1.000
_cell.angle_alpha   90.00
_cell.angle_beta   90.00
_cell.angle_gamma   90.00
#
_symmetry.space_group_name_H-M   'P 1'
#
loop_
_entity.id
_entity.type
_entity.pdbx_description
1 polymer ?
#
loop_
_entity_poly.entity_id
_entity_poly.type
_entity_poly.pdbx_seq_one_letter_code
_entity_poly.pdbx_strand_id
1 'polypeptide(L)'
;RVLILLGVLLSFGGVGLIQNFEVAHELGFYVSRLSDDEMETASRRFRANLNDRIKGYLGIEALRHPGTVEDINTAQNLIRQGNKAALLWGTTRWMTVSLAESTPHSLLEVLGVRHRLLSVKAMEDFVFVENVPYFSLSFTPEDASTNFISSVFLGVLPGPEYDRRLEAHQRLKLRAEQETYLLYAGEMRAFWTTYAHRAYPWFINGNRHLLDALDGDFYEPAELDCALIAYKRALSFLVNPSDNPELFGAIMNNTGIAFALQGYLEGDLESVQKAKAHFLRAEASSGYENSFHLLNESARSGTRNLVVLSKFRRMRAVKNQILSQEQRVQRREKRSK
;
A
#
# COMPACT_ATOMS: atom_id res chain seq x y z
N ARG A 1 47.17 -6.98 28.53
CA ARG A 1 46.87 -6.37 27.21
C ARG A 1 45.73 -7.08 26.47
N VAL A 2 45.60 -8.41 26.57
CA VAL A 2 44.47 -9.18 25.97
C VAL A 2 43.10 -8.89 26.65
N LEU A 3 43.07 -8.61 27.96
CA LEU A 3 41.82 -8.29 28.69
C LEU A 3 41.19 -6.93 28.35
N ILE A 4 41.96 -5.96 27.84
CA ILE A 4 41.43 -4.64 27.46
C ILE A 4 40.76 -4.71 26.08
N LEU A 5 41.20 -5.62 25.20
CA LEU A 5 40.59 -5.81 23.88
C LEU A 5 39.19 -6.43 23.96
N LEU A 6 38.93 -7.30 24.94
CA LEU A 6 37.61 -7.93 25.11
C LEU A 6 36.54 -6.94 25.60
N GLY A 7 36.90 -5.99 26.46
CA GLY A 7 35.99 -4.95 26.96
C GLY A 7 35.56 -3.96 25.87
N VAL A 8 36.44 -3.70 24.89
CA VAL A 8 36.13 -2.85 23.74
C VAL A 8 35.24 -3.59 22.74
N LEU A 9 35.45 -4.89 22.49
CA LEU A 9 34.59 -5.67 21.59
C LEU A 9 33.17 -5.88 22.14
N LEU A 10 32.99 -6.00 23.44
CA LEU A 10 31.65 -6.10 24.06
C LEU A 10 30.89 -4.76 24.07
N SER A 11 31.59 -3.63 24.12
CA SER A 11 30.95 -2.30 24.07
C SER A 11 30.48 -1.93 22.66
N PHE A 12 31.17 -2.37 21.60
CA PHE A 12 30.68 -2.19 20.23
C PHE A 12 29.52 -3.15 19.87
N GLY A 13 29.47 -4.36 20.44
CA GLY A 13 28.33 -5.28 20.27
C GLY A 13 27.04 -4.80 20.94
N GLY A 14 27.14 -4.07 22.06
CA GLY A 14 25.99 -3.52 22.77
C GLY A 14 25.27 -2.39 22.02
N VAL A 15 26.03 -1.51 21.33
CA VAL A 15 25.45 -0.36 20.61
C VAL A 15 24.59 -0.80 19.42
N GLY A 16 24.97 -1.88 18.72
CA GLY A 16 24.17 -2.44 17.62
C GLY A 16 22.87 -3.12 18.07
N LEU A 17 22.84 -3.69 19.28
CA LEU A 17 21.62 -4.28 19.87
C LEU A 17 20.67 -3.21 20.43
N ILE A 18 21.20 -2.10 20.97
CA ILE A 18 20.40 -1.00 21.53
C ILE A 18 19.68 -0.22 20.42
N GLN A 19 20.34 0.04 19.28
CA GLN A 19 19.69 0.73 18.15
C GLN A 19 18.53 -0.06 17.54
N ASN A 20 18.59 -1.40 17.56
CA ASN A 20 17.47 -2.24 17.10
C ASN A 20 16.30 -2.28 18.09
N PHE A 21 16.54 -2.04 19.39
CA PHE A 21 15.49 -1.98 20.41
C PHE A 21 14.74 -0.64 20.42
N GLU A 22 15.42 0.48 20.12
CA GLU A 22 14.76 1.79 20.03
C GLU A 22 13.79 1.87 18.85
N VAL A 23 14.15 1.31 17.68
CA VAL A 23 13.27 1.24 16.50
C VAL A 23 12.03 0.35 16.74
N ALA A 24 12.15 -0.69 17.57
CA ALA A 24 11.05 -1.60 17.86
C ALA A 24 9.90 -0.92 18.64
N HIS A 25 10.20 0.02 19.55
CA HIS A 25 9.16 0.76 20.29
C HIS A 25 8.41 1.80 19.45
N GLU A 26 8.98 2.22 18.31
CA GLU A 26 8.34 3.13 17.36
C GLU A 26 7.31 2.40 16.49
N LEU A 27 7.56 1.14 16.13
CA LEU A 27 6.76 0.36 15.15
C LEU A 27 5.44 -0.23 15.70
N GLY A 28 4.92 0.29 16.80
CA GLY A 28 3.66 -0.15 17.39
C GLY A 28 2.42 0.51 16.79
N PHE A 29 1.26 0.05 17.24
CA PHE A 29 -0.03 0.67 16.94
C PHE A 29 -0.89 0.79 18.20
N TYR A 30 -1.83 1.73 18.20
CA TYR A 30 -2.74 1.92 19.32
C TYR A 30 -4.00 1.07 19.18
N VAL A 31 -4.48 0.57 20.31
CA VAL A 31 -5.84 0.05 20.48
C VAL A 31 -6.54 0.95 21.50
N SER A 32 -7.52 1.69 21.00
CA SER A 32 -8.40 2.58 21.77
C SER A 32 -9.42 1.78 22.57
N ARG A 33 -9.99 2.37 23.62
CA ARG A 33 -11.18 1.81 24.26
C ARG A 33 -12.35 1.89 23.26
N LEU A 34 -13.04 0.77 23.04
CA LEU A 34 -14.27 0.76 22.24
C LEU A 34 -15.35 1.59 22.97
N SER A 35 -16.12 2.39 22.23
CA SER A 35 -17.01 3.40 22.84
C SER A 35 -18.14 2.83 23.66
N ASP A 36 -18.54 1.59 23.41
CA ASP A 36 -19.54 0.81 24.14
C ASP A 36 -18.95 -0.25 25.10
N ASP A 37 -17.62 -0.21 25.35
CA ASP A 37 -16.90 -1.11 26.26
C ASP A 37 -16.43 -0.34 27.50
N GLU A 38 -17.37 0.10 28.34
CA GLU A 38 -17.10 0.95 29.51
C GLU A 38 -16.02 0.38 30.44
N MET A 39 -16.03 -0.95 30.63
CA MET A 39 -15.12 -1.69 31.50
C MET A 39 -13.79 -2.09 30.83
N GLU A 40 -13.59 -1.73 29.56
CA GLU A 40 -12.45 -2.14 28.73
C GLU A 40 -12.24 -3.66 28.69
N THR A 41 -13.30 -4.46 28.81
CA THR A 41 -13.14 -5.92 28.85
C THR A 41 -12.86 -6.46 27.45
N ALA A 42 -13.64 -6.03 26.45
CA ALA A 42 -13.47 -6.46 25.07
C ALA A 42 -12.16 -5.89 24.47
N SER A 43 -11.92 -4.59 24.65
CA SER A 43 -10.75 -3.89 24.13
C SER A 43 -9.44 -4.46 24.70
N ARG A 44 -9.43 -4.80 25.99
CA ARG A 44 -8.27 -5.40 26.67
C ARG A 44 -8.00 -6.82 26.20
N ARG A 45 -9.04 -7.66 26.09
CA ARG A 45 -8.90 -9.03 25.59
C ARG A 45 -8.42 -9.02 24.14
N PHE A 46 -9.05 -8.21 23.30
CA PHE A 46 -8.66 -8.03 21.90
C PHE A 46 -7.19 -7.60 21.76
N ARG A 47 -6.75 -6.57 22.52
CA ARG A 47 -5.35 -6.14 22.53
C ARG A 47 -4.38 -7.23 23.02
N ALA A 48 -4.76 -7.98 24.06
CA ALA A 48 -3.94 -9.09 24.56
C ALA A 48 -3.78 -10.17 23.47
N ASN A 49 -4.88 -10.56 22.83
CA ASN A 49 -4.86 -11.53 21.74
C ASN A 49 -4.06 -11.04 20.53
N LEU A 50 -4.12 -9.75 20.19
CA LEU A 50 -3.26 -9.15 19.16
C LEU A 50 -1.79 -9.27 19.55
N ASN A 51 -1.41 -8.86 20.77
CA ASN A 51 -0.06 -8.95 21.27
C ASN A 51 0.47 -10.39 21.26
N ASP A 52 -0.33 -11.37 21.70
CA ASP A 52 0.08 -12.78 21.68
C ASP A 52 0.42 -13.28 20.27
N ARG A 53 -0.17 -12.68 19.23
CA ARG A 53 0.04 -13.04 17.82
C ARG A 53 1.19 -12.30 17.17
N ILE A 54 1.49 -11.07 17.60
CA ILE A 54 2.49 -10.21 16.94
C ILE A 54 3.79 -10.03 17.74
N LYS A 55 3.79 -10.23 19.06
CA LYS A 55 4.92 -9.90 19.96
C LYS A 55 6.21 -10.66 19.66
N GLY A 56 6.12 -11.78 18.94
CA GLY A 56 7.29 -12.52 18.43
C GLY A 56 7.89 -11.97 17.14
N TYR A 57 7.22 -11.01 16.48
CA TYR A 57 7.59 -10.48 15.18
C TYR A 57 8.06 -9.03 15.30
N LEU A 58 9.36 -8.82 15.11
CA LEU A 58 9.98 -7.49 14.95
C LEU A 58 9.74 -6.49 16.08
N GLY A 59 9.35 -6.96 17.28
CA GLY A 59 9.08 -6.11 18.44
C GLY A 59 7.84 -5.20 18.29
N ILE A 60 6.93 -5.53 17.36
CA ILE A 60 5.68 -4.80 17.17
C ILE A 60 4.76 -5.09 18.37
N GLU A 61 4.18 -4.03 18.94
CA GLU A 61 3.22 -4.15 20.05
C GLU A 61 1.93 -3.34 19.80
N ALA A 62 0.82 -3.93 20.23
CA ALA A 62 -0.47 -3.29 20.36
C ALA A 62 -0.53 -2.56 21.71
N LEU A 63 -0.42 -1.24 21.67
CA LEU A 63 -0.35 -0.36 22.83
C LEU A 63 -1.74 0.16 23.22
N ARG A 64 -1.96 0.40 24.51
CA ARG A 64 -3.22 0.98 25.00
C ARG A 64 -3.31 2.46 24.66
N HIS A 65 -4.43 2.90 24.10
CA HIS A 65 -4.89 4.27 24.19
C HIS A 65 -6.10 4.33 25.16
N PRO A 66 -6.06 5.15 26.24
CA PRO A 66 -7.09 5.14 27.28
C PRO A 66 -8.41 5.81 26.88
N GLY A 67 -8.36 6.74 25.92
CA GLY A 67 -9.55 7.45 25.44
C GLY A 67 -10.42 6.55 24.57
N THR A 68 -11.66 6.99 24.34
CA THR A 68 -12.46 6.54 23.20
C THR A 68 -12.14 7.43 22.01
N VAL A 69 -12.14 6.84 20.82
CA VAL A 69 -11.98 7.57 19.56
C VAL A 69 -13.21 7.28 18.73
N GLU A 70 -13.85 8.33 18.22
CA GLU A 70 -15.14 8.24 17.52
C GLU A 70 -15.08 8.80 16.09
N ASP A 71 -13.97 9.45 15.74
CA ASP A 71 -13.76 10.03 14.42
C ASP A 71 -12.33 9.84 13.92
N ILE A 72 -12.21 9.85 12.59
CA ILE A 72 -10.97 9.60 11.89
C ILE A 72 -9.95 10.73 12.06
N ASN A 73 -10.36 11.99 12.21
CA ASN A 73 -9.43 13.11 12.35
C ASN A 73 -8.72 13.04 13.70
N THR A 74 -9.46 12.71 14.76
CA THR A 74 -8.90 12.41 16.08
C THR A 74 -7.94 11.23 16.01
N ALA A 75 -8.32 10.15 15.31
CA ALA A 75 -7.44 8.99 15.12
C ALA A 75 -6.12 9.39 14.44
N GLN A 76 -6.17 10.13 13.32
CA GLN A 76 -4.98 10.57 12.60
C GLN A 76 -4.09 11.51 13.43
N ASN A 77 -4.69 12.39 14.23
CA ASN A 77 -3.94 13.24 15.15
C ASN A 77 -3.16 12.43 16.18
N LEU A 78 -3.80 11.41 16.78
CA LEU A 78 -3.15 10.54 17.77
C LEU A 78 -2.04 9.68 17.15
N ILE A 79 -2.25 9.17 15.93
CA ILE A 79 -1.24 8.43 15.18
C ILE A 79 0.00 9.31 14.96
N ARG A 80 -0.18 10.55 14.48
CA ARG A 80 0.91 11.51 14.24
C ARG A 80 1.64 11.91 15.53
N GLN A 81 0.90 12.22 16.59
CA GLN A 81 1.48 12.62 17.88
C GLN A 81 2.26 11.48 18.55
N GLY A 82 1.78 10.24 18.42
CA GLY A 82 2.42 9.07 19.00
C GLY A 82 3.49 8.42 18.14
N ASN A 83 3.74 8.95 16.93
CA ASN A 83 4.54 8.32 15.88
C ASN A 83 4.21 6.83 15.72
N LYS A 84 2.92 6.51 15.52
CA LYS A 84 2.44 5.13 15.39
C LYS A 84 2.09 4.79 13.96
N ALA A 85 2.08 3.49 13.65
CA ALA A 85 1.67 3.03 12.33
C ALA A 85 0.15 3.05 12.14
N ALA A 86 -0.61 2.81 13.22
CA ALA A 86 -2.04 2.68 13.17
C ALA A 86 -2.72 2.96 14.52
N LEU A 87 -4.04 3.15 14.48
CA LEU A 87 -4.93 3.22 15.64
C LEU A 87 -6.23 2.45 15.34
N LEU A 88 -6.59 1.54 16.24
CA LEU A 88 -7.82 0.75 16.18
C LEU A 88 -8.85 1.33 17.16
N TRP A 89 -10.06 1.55 16.67
CA TRP A 89 -11.14 2.19 17.42
C TRP A 89 -12.52 1.78 16.90
N GLY A 90 -13.60 2.16 17.60
CA GLY A 90 -14.97 1.86 17.20
C GLY A 90 -15.81 1.34 18.36
N THR A 91 -16.66 0.37 18.07
CA THR A 91 -17.58 -0.31 19.00
C THR A 91 -17.32 -1.82 19.05
N THR A 92 -17.97 -2.54 19.97
CA THR A 92 -17.98 -4.01 20.04
C THR A 92 -18.67 -4.67 18.84
N ARG A 93 -19.35 -3.90 17.99
CA ARG A 93 -19.93 -4.36 16.73
C ARG A 93 -19.03 -4.09 15.53
N TRP A 94 -18.42 -2.90 15.49
CA TRP A 94 -17.69 -2.37 14.34
C TRP A 94 -16.38 -1.73 14.77
N MET A 95 -15.31 -2.12 14.11
CA MET A 95 -13.98 -1.57 14.35
C MET A 95 -13.47 -0.89 13.08
N THR A 96 -12.76 0.20 13.26
CA THR A 96 -12.04 0.92 12.22
C THR A 96 -10.56 0.86 12.53
N VAL A 97 -9.77 0.55 11.52
CA VAL A 97 -8.31 0.62 11.56
C VAL A 97 -7.93 1.89 10.82
N SER A 98 -7.51 2.91 11.56
CA SER A 98 -6.87 4.10 11.01
C SER A 98 -5.39 3.82 10.84
N LEU A 99 -4.85 4.16 9.68
CA LEU A 99 -3.46 3.96 9.33
C LEU A 99 -2.80 5.33 9.22
N ALA A 100 -1.50 5.41 9.48
CA ALA A 100 -0.74 6.63 9.24
C ALA A 100 -1.01 7.14 7.82
N GLU A 101 -1.34 8.43 7.71
CA GLU A 101 -1.60 9.09 6.43
C GLU A 101 -0.45 8.80 5.46
N SER A 102 -0.78 8.17 4.34
CA SER A 102 0.11 8.13 3.19
C SER A 102 -0.22 9.33 2.32
N THR A 103 0.73 10.23 2.18
CA THR A 103 0.63 11.27 1.16
C THR A 103 0.71 10.62 -0.21
N PRO A 104 -0.17 10.92 -1.17
CA PRO A 104 0.01 10.43 -2.52
C PRO A 104 1.38 10.86 -3.06
N HIS A 105 2.19 9.89 -3.43
CA HIS A 105 3.55 10.12 -3.90
C HIS A 105 3.59 10.02 -5.42
N SER A 106 4.54 10.72 -6.04
CA SER A 106 4.88 10.38 -7.41
C SER A 106 5.44 8.95 -7.47
N LEU A 107 5.12 8.18 -8.49
CA LEU A 107 5.60 6.80 -8.63
C LEU A 107 7.14 6.74 -8.56
N LEU A 108 7.82 7.78 -9.06
CA LEU A 108 9.28 7.91 -8.98
C LEU A 108 9.78 8.10 -7.55
N GLU A 109 9.09 8.90 -6.71
CA GLU A 109 9.46 9.05 -5.29
C GLU A 109 9.40 7.71 -4.58
N VAL A 110 8.38 6.89 -4.87
CA VAL A 110 8.20 5.57 -4.25
C VAL A 110 9.30 4.61 -4.66
N LEU A 111 9.66 4.57 -5.96
CA LEU A 111 10.74 3.73 -6.46
C LEU A 111 12.13 4.25 -6.04
N GLY A 112 12.27 5.54 -5.82
CA GLY A 112 13.54 6.19 -5.48
C GLY A 112 14.45 6.45 -6.69
N VAL A 113 15.57 7.15 -6.44
CA VAL A 113 16.45 7.73 -7.46
C VAL A 113 17.19 6.69 -8.32
N ARG A 114 17.24 5.42 -7.88
CA ARG A 114 18.01 4.36 -8.57
C ARG A 114 17.37 3.90 -9.89
N HIS A 115 16.09 4.16 -10.10
CA HIS A 115 15.35 3.67 -11.27
C HIS A 115 15.18 4.77 -12.32
N ARG A 116 16.29 5.29 -12.86
CA ARG A 116 16.30 6.11 -14.07
C ARG A 116 16.36 5.22 -15.31
N LEU A 117 15.38 4.33 -15.46
CA LEU A 117 15.11 3.80 -16.79
C LEU A 117 14.81 4.99 -17.71
N LEU A 118 15.63 5.18 -18.75
CA LEU A 118 15.42 6.20 -19.79
C LEU A 118 14.03 6.08 -20.46
N SER A 119 13.36 4.93 -20.30
CA SER A 119 12.00 4.68 -20.75
C SER A 119 10.91 5.19 -19.79
N VAL A 120 11.11 5.25 -18.47
CA VAL A 120 9.99 5.51 -17.52
C VAL A 120 9.76 7.01 -17.25
N LYS A 121 10.50 7.91 -17.91
CA LYS A 121 10.35 9.38 -17.75
C LYS A 121 8.92 9.88 -17.97
N ALA A 122 8.17 9.25 -18.87
CA ALA A 122 6.77 9.60 -19.12
C ALA A 122 5.82 9.19 -17.99
N MET A 123 6.29 8.39 -17.04
CA MET A 123 5.51 7.82 -15.94
C MET A 123 5.89 8.42 -14.58
N GLU A 124 6.90 9.31 -14.52
CA GLU A 124 7.34 9.97 -13.28
C GLU A 124 6.21 10.76 -12.62
N ASP A 125 5.33 11.36 -13.42
CA ASP A 125 4.23 12.19 -12.94
C ASP A 125 3.03 11.38 -12.40
N PHE A 126 3.01 10.04 -12.57
CA PHE A 126 1.88 9.26 -12.05
C PHE A 126 1.84 9.32 -10.52
N VAL A 127 0.69 9.69 -9.98
CA VAL A 127 0.42 9.73 -8.54
C VAL A 127 0.01 8.34 -8.10
N PHE A 128 0.89 7.69 -7.34
CA PHE A 128 0.70 6.38 -6.75
C PHE A 128 0.12 6.51 -5.34
N VAL A 129 -0.86 5.65 -5.03
CA VAL A 129 -1.47 5.60 -3.69
C VAL A 129 -0.90 4.38 -2.97
N GLU A 130 0.06 4.58 -2.07
CA GLU A 130 0.69 3.47 -1.34
C GLU A 130 -0.27 2.82 -0.34
N ASN A 131 -1.05 3.66 0.34
CA ASN A 131 -1.95 3.25 1.40
C ASN A 131 -3.21 4.13 1.42
N VAL A 132 -4.27 3.65 2.07
CA VAL A 132 -5.47 4.41 2.39
C VAL A 132 -5.53 4.75 3.87
N PRO A 133 -6.17 5.87 4.27
CA PRO A 133 -6.18 6.32 5.66
C PRO A 133 -6.91 5.36 6.61
N TYR A 134 -7.79 4.50 6.12
CA TYR A 134 -8.51 3.53 6.96
C TYR A 134 -9.17 2.39 6.18
N PHE A 135 -9.54 1.35 6.94
CA PHE A 135 -10.57 0.39 6.57
C PHE A 135 -11.36 -0.03 7.81
N SER A 136 -12.58 -0.53 7.62
CA SER A 136 -13.45 -0.97 8.72
C SER A 136 -13.86 -2.42 8.56
N LEU A 137 -14.02 -3.11 9.68
CA LEU A 137 -14.41 -4.51 9.77
C LEU A 137 -15.32 -4.74 10.97
N SER A 138 -16.05 -5.85 10.98
CA SER A 138 -16.81 -6.22 12.18
C SER A 138 -15.86 -6.67 13.28
N PHE A 139 -16.15 -6.27 14.52
CA PHE A 139 -15.41 -6.78 15.68
C PHE A 139 -15.78 -8.24 15.99
N THR A 140 -17.00 -8.67 15.66
CA THR A 140 -17.48 -10.04 15.90
C THR A 140 -17.37 -10.90 14.63
N PRO A 141 -16.81 -12.12 14.68
CA PRO A 141 -16.20 -12.76 15.86
C PRO A 141 -14.80 -12.22 16.18
N GLU A 142 -14.54 -11.93 17.45
CA GLU A 142 -13.32 -11.27 17.94
C GLU A 142 -12.03 -11.98 17.50
N ASP A 143 -11.99 -13.31 17.60
CA ASP A 143 -10.80 -14.09 17.23
C ASP A 143 -10.48 -13.97 15.74
N ALA A 144 -11.49 -13.95 14.87
CA ALA A 144 -11.27 -13.79 13.44
C ALA A 144 -10.78 -12.38 13.11
N SER A 145 -11.35 -11.35 13.73
CA SER A 145 -10.92 -9.96 13.53
C SER A 145 -9.51 -9.73 14.08
N THR A 146 -9.16 -10.36 15.20
CA THR A 146 -7.80 -10.39 15.75
C THR A 146 -6.82 -11.04 14.77
N ASN A 147 -7.16 -12.22 14.23
CA ASN A 147 -6.35 -12.93 13.24
C ASN A 147 -6.12 -12.11 11.98
N PHE A 148 -7.20 -11.52 11.46
CA PHE A 148 -7.16 -10.71 10.26
C PHE A 148 -6.24 -9.51 10.45
N ILE A 149 -6.43 -8.73 11.51
CA ILE A 149 -5.62 -7.54 11.79
C ILE A 149 -4.17 -7.89 12.05
N SER A 150 -3.90 -8.93 12.84
CA SER A 150 -2.53 -9.38 13.11
C SER A 150 -1.82 -9.71 11.79
N SER A 151 -2.49 -10.44 10.90
CA SER A 151 -1.93 -10.84 9.62
C SER A 151 -1.73 -9.64 8.69
N VAL A 152 -2.67 -8.69 8.65
CA VAL A 152 -2.50 -7.44 7.90
C VAL A 152 -1.28 -6.68 8.39
N PHE A 153 -1.11 -6.50 9.70
CA PHE A 153 0.04 -5.77 10.23
C PHE A 153 1.37 -6.49 10.04
N LEU A 154 1.40 -7.82 10.17
CA LEU A 154 2.58 -8.61 9.84
C LEU A 154 2.93 -8.55 8.34
N GLY A 155 1.95 -8.33 7.47
CA GLY A 155 2.15 -8.18 6.03
C GLY A 155 2.55 -6.78 5.57
N VAL A 156 2.15 -5.74 6.31
CA VAL A 156 2.39 -4.32 5.98
C VAL A 156 3.62 -3.76 6.70
N LEU A 157 3.81 -4.08 7.98
CA LEU A 157 4.93 -3.62 8.79
C LEU A 157 6.12 -4.56 8.62
N PRO A 158 7.37 -4.07 8.68
CA PRO A 158 7.84 -2.75 9.13
C PRO A 158 7.96 -1.66 8.03
N GLY A 159 7.33 -1.86 6.86
CA GLY A 159 7.30 -0.89 5.77
C GLY A 159 8.55 -0.90 4.86
N PRO A 160 8.52 -0.17 3.73
CA PRO A 160 9.55 -0.22 2.68
C PRO A 160 10.93 0.27 3.12
N GLU A 161 10.98 1.24 4.05
CA GLU A 161 12.25 1.79 4.52
C GLU A 161 13.08 0.78 5.31
N TYR A 162 12.42 -0.06 6.11
CA TYR A 162 13.09 -1.14 6.82
C TYR A 162 13.62 -2.18 5.84
N ASP A 163 12.80 -2.57 4.85
CA ASP A 163 13.16 -3.53 3.80
C ASP A 163 14.42 -3.08 3.01
N ARG A 164 14.54 -1.79 2.73
CA ARG A 164 15.71 -1.21 2.04
C ARG A 164 17.01 -1.32 2.83
N ARG A 165 16.95 -1.35 4.16
CA ARG A 165 18.13 -1.48 5.03
C ARG A 165 18.64 -2.91 5.13
N LEU A 166 17.81 -3.90 4.79
CA LEU A 166 18.17 -5.31 4.80
C LEU A 166 19.01 -5.70 3.58
N GLU A 167 19.86 -6.72 3.79
CA GLU A 167 20.55 -7.41 2.71
C GLU A 167 19.54 -8.06 1.74
N ALA A 168 19.90 -8.17 0.46
CA ALA A 168 18.99 -8.63 -0.59
C ALA A 168 18.28 -9.96 -0.25
N HIS A 169 19.01 -10.95 0.28
CA HIS A 169 18.42 -12.23 0.66
C HIS A 169 17.42 -12.15 1.83
N GLN A 170 17.64 -11.26 2.80
CA GLN A 170 16.79 -11.04 3.96
C GLN A 170 15.53 -10.29 3.53
N ARG A 171 15.69 -9.31 2.64
CA ARG A 171 14.59 -8.61 1.98
C ARG A 171 13.68 -9.56 1.22
N LEU A 172 14.23 -10.44 0.38
CA LEU A 172 13.44 -11.44 -0.34
C LEU A 172 12.66 -12.35 0.62
N LYS A 173 13.32 -12.81 1.69
CA LYS A 173 12.67 -13.64 2.72
C LYS A 173 11.55 -12.88 3.43
N LEU A 174 11.81 -11.66 3.89
CA LEU A 174 10.82 -10.82 4.57
C LEU A 174 9.63 -10.51 3.66
N ARG A 175 9.87 -10.18 2.38
CA ARG A 175 8.80 -9.93 1.39
C ARG A 175 7.91 -11.16 1.21
N ALA A 176 8.48 -12.35 1.07
CA ALA A 176 7.71 -13.59 0.93
C ALA A 176 6.89 -13.92 2.18
N GLU A 177 7.44 -13.69 3.38
CA GLU A 177 6.72 -13.84 4.64
C GLU A 177 5.55 -12.85 4.73
N GLN A 178 5.80 -11.57 4.42
CA GLN A 178 4.79 -10.52 4.40
C GLN A 178 3.67 -10.81 3.40
N GLU A 179 4.01 -11.24 2.18
CA GLU A 179 3.03 -11.66 1.18
C GLU A 179 2.16 -12.80 1.69
N THR A 180 2.76 -13.81 2.33
CA THR A 180 2.03 -14.93 2.92
C THR A 180 0.98 -14.45 3.94
N TYR A 181 1.33 -13.48 4.79
CA TYR A 181 0.38 -12.90 5.75
C TYR A 181 -0.74 -12.10 5.08
N LEU A 182 -0.44 -11.33 4.02
CA LEU A 182 -1.45 -10.60 3.25
C LEU A 182 -2.41 -11.55 2.54
N LEU A 183 -1.89 -12.60 1.90
CA LEU A 183 -2.71 -13.62 1.24
C LEU A 183 -3.60 -14.35 2.26
N TYR A 184 -3.03 -14.72 3.41
CA TYR A 184 -3.80 -15.32 4.49
C TYR A 184 -4.95 -14.40 4.92
N ALA A 185 -4.66 -13.13 5.25
CA ALA A 185 -5.67 -12.14 5.62
C ALA A 185 -6.74 -11.95 4.53
N GLY A 186 -6.32 -11.84 3.27
CA GLY A 186 -7.20 -11.66 2.11
C GLY A 186 -8.09 -12.87 1.82
N GLU A 187 -7.68 -14.08 2.18
CA GLU A 187 -8.45 -15.32 2.00
C GLU A 187 -9.26 -15.76 3.23
N MET A 188 -9.08 -15.09 4.38
CA MET A 188 -9.83 -15.40 5.59
C MET A 188 -11.35 -15.39 5.36
N ARG A 189 -12.02 -16.40 5.92
CA ARG A 189 -13.48 -16.53 5.92
C ARG A 189 -13.97 -16.62 7.36
N ALA A 190 -14.79 -15.66 7.74
CA ALA A 190 -15.48 -15.64 9.02
C ALA A 190 -16.87 -15.03 8.84
N PHE A 191 -17.73 -15.18 9.84
CA PHE A 191 -19.11 -14.65 9.83
C PHE A 191 -19.16 -13.14 10.07
N TRP A 192 -18.33 -12.37 9.36
CA TRP A 192 -18.39 -10.92 9.38
C TRP A 192 -19.64 -10.40 8.67
N THR A 193 -20.10 -9.23 9.08
CA THR A 193 -21.24 -8.53 8.47
C THR A 193 -20.96 -8.05 7.05
N THR A 194 -19.70 -7.71 6.74
CA THR A 194 -19.24 -7.32 5.40
C THR A 194 -17.86 -7.91 5.14
N TYR A 195 -17.48 -8.00 3.86
CA TYR A 195 -16.15 -8.51 3.44
C TYR A 195 -15.26 -7.43 2.82
N ALA A 196 -15.70 -6.15 2.82
CA ALA A 196 -14.98 -5.04 2.20
C ALA A 196 -13.54 -4.87 2.74
N HIS A 197 -13.30 -5.14 4.03
CA HIS A 197 -11.97 -5.10 4.63
C HIS A 197 -10.97 -6.05 3.95
N ARG A 198 -11.44 -7.16 3.36
CA ARG A 198 -10.58 -8.10 2.63
C ARG A 198 -9.99 -7.50 1.36
N ALA A 199 -10.57 -6.42 0.83
CA ALA A 199 -9.98 -5.69 -0.30
C ALA A 199 -8.62 -5.08 0.06
N TYR A 200 -8.43 -4.66 1.31
CA TYR A 200 -7.22 -3.96 1.75
C TYR A 200 -5.93 -4.80 1.60
N PRO A 201 -5.81 -6.04 2.14
CA PRO A 201 -4.60 -6.83 1.96
C PRO A 201 -4.30 -7.14 0.48
N TRP A 202 -5.31 -7.36 -0.35
CA TRP A 202 -5.14 -7.55 -1.79
C TRP A 202 -4.67 -6.28 -2.50
N PHE A 203 -5.15 -5.11 -2.08
CA PHE A 203 -4.67 -3.83 -2.58
C PHE A 203 -3.19 -3.62 -2.26
N ILE A 204 -2.78 -3.87 -1.00
CA ILE A 204 -1.36 -3.78 -0.61
C ILE A 204 -0.51 -4.79 -1.39
N ASN A 205 -0.98 -6.02 -1.57
CA ASN A 205 -0.24 -7.01 -2.35
C ASN A 205 -0.10 -6.59 -3.82
N GLY A 206 -1.16 -6.03 -4.42
CA GLY A 206 -1.11 -5.47 -5.77
C GLY A 206 -0.12 -4.31 -5.89
N ASN A 207 -0.08 -3.43 -4.89
CA ASN A 207 0.91 -2.35 -4.80
C ASN A 207 2.34 -2.89 -4.77
N ARG A 208 2.59 -3.95 -3.99
CA ARG A 208 3.92 -4.58 -3.91
C ARG A 208 4.34 -5.12 -5.27
N HIS A 209 3.53 -5.96 -5.90
CA HIS A 209 3.84 -6.52 -7.23
C HIS A 209 4.01 -5.43 -8.30
N LEU A 210 3.21 -4.35 -8.25
CA LEU A 210 3.37 -3.22 -9.18
C LEU A 210 4.72 -2.51 -9.00
N LEU A 211 5.16 -2.34 -7.75
CA LEU A 211 6.48 -1.79 -7.46
C LEU A 211 7.58 -2.78 -7.86
N ASP A 212 7.43 -4.07 -7.57
CA ASP A 212 8.39 -5.12 -7.92
C ASP A 212 8.57 -5.25 -9.45
N ALA A 213 7.51 -5.05 -10.23
CA ALA A 213 7.57 -4.98 -11.70
C ALA A 213 8.50 -3.87 -12.22
N LEU A 214 8.78 -2.87 -11.37
CA LEU A 214 9.60 -1.70 -11.66
C LEU A 214 10.89 -1.63 -10.80
N ASP A 215 10.99 -2.45 -9.74
CA ASP A 215 12.08 -2.52 -8.77
C ASP A 215 13.22 -3.37 -9.35
N GLY A 216 14.04 -2.76 -10.21
CA GLY A 216 15.20 -3.42 -10.78
C GLY A 216 15.82 -2.68 -11.95
N ASP A 217 16.77 -3.34 -12.60
CA ASP A 217 17.39 -2.88 -13.85
C ASP A 217 16.48 -3.14 -15.07
N PHE A 218 15.50 -4.04 -14.92
CA PHE A 218 14.61 -4.49 -15.99
C PHE A 218 13.15 -4.46 -15.53
N TYR A 219 12.25 -4.26 -16.50
CA TYR A 219 10.81 -4.40 -16.32
C TYR A 219 10.44 -5.89 -16.25
N GLU A 220 9.67 -6.28 -15.24
CA GLU A 220 9.21 -7.67 -15.04
C GLU A 220 7.69 -7.80 -15.30
N PRO A 221 7.27 -8.28 -16.49
CA PRO A 221 5.86 -8.37 -16.86
C PRO A 221 5.04 -9.30 -15.96
N ALA A 222 5.65 -10.38 -15.45
CA ALA A 222 4.96 -11.34 -14.60
C ALA A 222 4.50 -10.70 -13.28
N GLU A 223 5.30 -9.80 -12.70
CA GLU A 223 4.92 -9.05 -11.50
C GLU A 223 3.79 -8.06 -11.80
N LEU A 224 3.77 -7.45 -12.99
CA LEU A 224 2.65 -6.60 -13.39
C LEU A 224 1.34 -7.39 -13.52
N ASP A 225 1.40 -8.62 -14.06
CA ASP A 225 0.24 -9.51 -14.13
C ASP A 225 -0.26 -9.90 -12.73
N CYS A 226 0.66 -10.21 -11.81
CA CYS A 226 0.36 -10.47 -10.39
C CYS A 226 -0.34 -9.26 -9.73
N ALA A 227 0.13 -8.04 -10.01
CA ALA A 227 -0.50 -6.81 -9.52
C ALA A 227 -1.95 -6.66 -10.00
N LEU A 228 -2.19 -6.85 -11.31
CA LEU A 228 -3.53 -6.77 -11.91
C LEU A 228 -4.48 -7.83 -11.34
N ILE A 229 -3.99 -9.06 -11.11
CA ILE A 229 -4.76 -10.13 -10.47
C ILE A 229 -5.14 -9.74 -9.04
N ALA A 230 -4.19 -9.22 -8.26
CA ALA A 230 -4.43 -8.79 -6.89
C ALA A 230 -5.44 -7.63 -6.82
N TYR A 231 -5.33 -6.61 -7.68
CA TYR A 231 -6.31 -5.53 -7.73
C TYR A 231 -7.70 -6.01 -8.16
N LYS A 232 -7.79 -6.91 -9.15
CA LYS A 232 -9.07 -7.53 -9.53
C LYS A 232 -9.69 -8.29 -8.36
N ARG A 233 -8.86 -9.01 -7.58
CA ARG A 233 -9.31 -9.71 -6.38
C ARG A 233 -9.77 -8.74 -5.29
N ALA A 234 -9.05 -7.64 -5.06
CA ALA A 234 -9.45 -6.59 -4.14
C ALA A 234 -10.83 -6.01 -4.49
N LEU A 235 -11.04 -5.66 -5.77
CA LEU A 235 -12.31 -5.13 -6.26
C LEU A 235 -13.48 -6.12 -6.09
N SER A 236 -13.21 -7.43 -6.11
CA SER A 236 -14.27 -8.44 -5.91
C SER A 236 -14.88 -8.40 -4.50
N PHE A 237 -14.20 -7.80 -3.52
CA PHE A 237 -14.70 -7.60 -2.16
C PHE A 237 -15.42 -6.26 -1.96
N LEU A 238 -15.28 -5.32 -2.88
CA LEU A 238 -15.95 -4.01 -2.88
C LEU A 238 -17.14 -4.05 -3.84
N VAL A 239 -18.17 -4.82 -3.47
CA VAL A 239 -19.39 -4.98 -4.29
C VAL A 239 -20.07 -3.62 -4.50
N ASN A 240 -20.09 -2.78 -3.46
CA ASN A 240 -20.53 -1.40 -3.55
C ASN A 240 -19.34 -0.46 -3.31
N PRO A 241 -19.01 0.45 -4.25
CA PRO A 241 -17.96 1.45 -4.04
C PRO A 241 -18.16 2.30 -2.77
N SER A 242 -19.40 2.49 -2.31
CA SER A 242 -19.72 3.19 -1.07
C SER A 242 -19.26 2.46 0.20
N ASP A 243 -18.93 1.17 0.13
CA ASP A 243 -18.44 0.41 1.30
C ASP A 243 -17.09 0.95 1.79
N ASN A 244 -16.23 1.40 0.87
CA ASN A 244 -15.02 2.15 1.16
C ASN A 244 -14.59 2.96 -0.09
N PRO A 245 -15.11 4.19 -0.27
CA PRO A 245 -14.85 5.00 -1.46
C PRO A 245 -13.37 5.32 -1.70
N GLU A 246 -12.61 5.50 -0.62
CA GLU A 246 -11.18 5.81 -0.69
C GLU A 246 -10.39 4.60 -1.18
N LEU A 247 -10.62 3.42 -0.59
CA LEU A 247 -9.98 2.17 -1.04
C LEU A 247 -10.39 1.79 -2.46
N PHE A 248 -11.66 1.95 -2.81
CA PHE A 248 -12.12 1.74 -4.18
C PHE A 248 -11.38 2.66 -5.17
N GLY A 249 -11.31 3.96 -4.85
CA GLY A 249 -10.58 4.95 -5.65
C GLY A 249 -9.10 4.58 -5.80
N ALA A 250 -8.45 4.17 -4.70
CA ALA A 250 -7.04 3.80 -4.68
C ALA A 250 -6.75 2.59 -5.57
N ILE A 251 -7.57 1.53 -5.45
CA ILE A 251 -7.44 0.32 -6.28
C ILE A 251 -7.63 0.68 -7.76
N MET A 252 -8.67 1.46 -8.09
CA MET A 252 -8.90 1.90 -9.47
C MET A 252 -7.75 2.75 -10.00
N ASN A 253 -7.22 3.66 -9.20
CA ASN A 253 -6.09 4.50 -9.57
C ASN A 253 -4.86 3.66 -9.90
N ASN A 254 -4.43 2.79 -8.98
CA ASN A 254 -3.21 2.01 -9.18
C ASN A 254 -3.37 0.93 -10.26
N THR A 255 -4.57 0.36 -10.44
CA THR A 255 -4.88 -0.48 -11.61
C THR A 255 -4.72 0.29 -12.92
N GLY A 256 -5.13 1.57 -12.93
CA GLY A 256 -4.94 2.46 -14.07
C GLY A 256 -3.46 2.70 -14.38
N ILE A 257 -2.62 2.85 -13.36
CA ILE A 257 -1.15 2.96 -13.52
C ILE A 257 -0.60 1.66 -14.12
N ALA A 258 -1.00 0.50 -13.60
CA ALA A 258 -0.56 -0.80 -14.12
C ALA A 258 -0.89 -0.96 -15.62
N PHE A 259 -2.11 -0.65 -16.04
CA PHE A 259 -2.48 -0.67 -17.46
C PHE A 259 -1.76 0.40 -18.29
N ALA A 260 -1.46 1.58 -17.71
CA ALA A 260 -0.68 2.59 -18.41
C ALA A 260 0.75 2.09 -18.68
N LEU A 261 1.37 1.40 -17.70
CA LEU A 261 2.67 0.77 -17.83
C LEU A 261 2.66 -0.32 -18.89
N GLN A 262 1.70 -1.24 -18.83
CA GLN A 262 1.51 -2.27 -19.84
C GLN A 262 1.42 -1.66 -21.24
N GLY A 263 0.56 -0.66 -21.41
CA GLY A 263 0.37 -0.01 -22.71
C GLY A 263 1.57 0.79 -23.22
N TYR A 264 2.45 1.24 -22.33
CA TYR A 264 3.67 1.94 -22.69
C TYR A 264 4.83 1.02 -23.02
N LEU A 265 5.12 0.07 -22.11
CA LEU A 265 6.29 -0.79 -22.16
C LEU A 265 6.09 -1.92 -23.17
N GLU A 266 4.88 -2.45 -23.28
CA GLU A 266 4.53 -3.54 -24.20
C GLU A 266 3.90 -3.02 -25.50
N GLY A 267 3.56 -1.74 -25.56
CA GLY A 267 2.97 -1.10 -26.73
C GLY A 267 1.49 -1.40 -26.94
N ASP A 268 0.78 -1.96 -25.95
CA ASP A 268 -0.64 -2.28 -26.04
C ASP A 268 -1.55 -1.03 -25.94
N LEU A 269 -2.24 -0.71 -27.04
CA LEU A 269 -3.17 0.42 -27.08
C LEU A 269 -4.47 0.16 -26.31
N GLU A 270 -4.89 -1.11 -26.19
CA GLU A 270 -6.09 -1.47 -25.43
C GLU A 270 -5.87 -1.17 -23.94
N SER A 271 -4.70 -1.52 -23.41
CA SER A 271 -4.28 -1.18 -22.05
C SER A 271 -4.30 0.33 -21.77
N VAL A 272 -3.90 1.18 -22.72
CA VAL A 272 -4.02 2.64 -22.56
C VAL A 272 -5.49 3.10 -22.46
N GLN A 273 -6.44 2.41 -23.10
CA GLN A 273 -7.87 2.70 -22.95
C GLN A 273 -8.39 2.20 -21.60
N LYS A 274 -7.98 1.00 -21.17
CA LYS A 274 -8.28 0.46 -19.84
C LYS A 274 -7.80 1.39 -18.74
N ALA A 275 -6.56 1.87 -18.83
CA ALA A 275 -5.98 2.84 -17.90
C ALA A 275 -6.87 4.09 -17.75
N LYS A 276 -7.30 4.69 -18.88
CA LYS A 276 -8.20 5.84 -18.88
C LYS A 276 -9.53 5.52 -18.16
N ALA A 277 -10.13 4.37 -18.47
CA ALA A 277 -11.39 3.96 -17.83
C ALA A 277 -11.23 3.79 -16.32
N HIS A 278 -10.11 3.21 -15.88
CA HIS A 278 -9.79 3.04 -14.46
C HIS A 278 -9.58 4.38 -13.74
N PHE A 279 -8.84 5.33 -14.32
CA PHE A 279 -8.69 6.65 -13.71
C PHE A 279 -10.01 7.44 -13.64
N LEU A 280 -10.89 7.33 -14.65
CA LEU A 280 -12.23 7.92 -14.59
C LEU A 280 -13.09 7.31 -13.47
N ARG A 281 -12.95 6.00 -13.21
CA ARG A 281 -13.64 5.35 -12.10
C ARG A 281 -13.07 5.73 -10.74
N ALA A 282 -11.75 5.97 -10.66
CA ALA A 282 -11.13 6.53 -9.48
C ALA A 282 -11.64 7.96 -9.22
N GLU A 283 -11.66 8.84 -10.22
CA GLU A 283 -12.23 10.19 -10.10
C GLU A 283 -13.69 10.16 -9.64
N ALA A 284 -14.51 9.28 -10.22
CA ALA A 284 -15.92 9.14 -9.84
C ALA A 284 -16.12 8.72 -8.38
N SER A 285 -15.09 8.21 -7.70
CA SER A 285 -15.21 7.81 -6.29
C SER A 285 -15.41 8.99 -5.33
N SER A 286 -15.13 10.22 -5.77
CA SER A 286 -15.45 11.43 -4.99
C SER A 286 -16.97 11.65 -4.82
N GLY A 287 -17.79 11.03 -5.67
CA GLY A 287 -19.25 11.14 -5.62
C GLY A 287 -19.92 10.15 -4.67
N TYR A 288 -19.18 9.19 -4.11
CA TYR A 288 -19.73 8.26 -3.14
C TYR A 288 -19.68 8.86 -1.74
N GLU A 289 -20.81 8.82 -1.03
CA GLU A 289 -20.83 9.18 0.39
C GLU A 289 -19.96 8.20 1.18
N ASN A 290 -19.10 8.77 2.01
CA ASN A 290 -18.31 8.04 2.99
C ASN A 290 -18.88 8.31 4.38
N SER A 291 -19.08 7.27 5.19
CA SER A 291 -19.54 7.38 6.58
C SER A 291 -18.69 8.29 7.47
N PHE A 292 -17.45 8.59 7.07
CA PHE A 292 -16.54 9.49 7.78
C PHE A 292 -16.41 10.88 7.15
N HIS A 293 -17.12 11.17 6.05
CA HIS A 293 -17.06 12.45 5.32
C HIS A 293 -15.63 12.92 4.97
N LEU A 294 -14.69 11.99 4.80
CA LEU A 294 -13.33 12.31 4.40
C LEU A 294 -13.26 12.78 2.95
N LEU A 295 -12.31 13.67 2.68
CA LEU A 295 -11.91 13.99 1.32
C LEU A 295 -11.36 12.72 0.64
N ASN A 296 -11.85 12.44 -0.56
CA ASN A 296 -11.39 11.29 -1.33
C ASN A 296 -10.09 11.65 -2.09
N GLU A 297 -8.93 11.43 -1.46
CA GLU A 297 -7.62 11.79 -2.04
C GLU A 297 -7.26 10.88 -3.22
N SER A 298 -7.73 9.63 -3.19
CA SER A 298 -7.58 8.70 -4.30
C SER A 298 -8.31 9.16 -5.56
N ALA A 299 -9.48 9.80 -5.43
CA ALA A 299 -10.19 10.39 -6.56
C ALA A 299 -9.38 11.52 -7.21
N ARG A 300 -8.77 12.40 -6.40
CA ARG A 300 -7.88 13.47 -6.88
C ARG A 300 -6.66 12.90 -7.60
N SER A 301 -6.11 11.79 -7.09
CA SER A 301 -5.01 11.07 -7.73
C SER A 301 -5.41 10.55 -9.11
N GLY A 302 -6.63 10.00 -9.26
CA GLY A 302 -7.21 9.62 -10.54
C GLY A 302 -7.30 10.77 -11.54
N THR A 303 -7.81 11.94 -11.13
CA THR A 303 -7.87 13.14 -11.97
C THR A 303 -6.47 13.59 -12.42
N ARG A 304 -5.48 13.60 -11.50
CA ARG A 304 -4.09 13.94 -11.85
C ARG A 304 -3.52 12.96 -12.89
N ASN A 305 -3.77 11.66 -12.70
CA ASN A 305 -3.28 10.63 -13.60
C ASN A 305 -3.94 10.65 -14.99
N LEU A 306 -5.19 11.13 -15.11
CA LEU A 306 -5.79 11.43 -16.42
C LEU A 306 -5.02 12.52 -17.17
N VAL A 307 -4.56 13.56 -16.47
CA VAL A 307 -3.74 14.63 -17.06
C VAL A 307 -2.43 14.05 -17.56
N VAL A 308 -1.75 13.23 -16.75
CA VAL A 308 -0.50 12.55 -17.13
C VAL A 308 -0.71 11.66 -18.37
N LEU A 309 -1.74 10.82 -18.36
CA LEU A 309 -2.08 9.94 -19.49
C LEU A 309 -2.40 10.71 -20.78
N SER A 310 -2.94 11.92 -20.68
CA SER A 310 -3.21 12.76 -21.86
C SER A 310 -1.93 13.30 -22.51
N LYS A 311 -0.91 13.67 -21.71
CA LYS A 311 0.42 14.07 -22.20
C LYS A 311 1.09 12.91 -22.93
N PHE A 312 0.95 11.71 -22.37
CA PHE A 312 1.48 10.47 -22.92
C PHE A 312 0.99 10.16 -24.34
N ARG A 313 -0.33 10.27 -24.61
CA ARG A 313 -0.89 10.05 -25.95
C ARG A 313 -0.30 10.99 -27.00
N ARG A 314 -0.05 12.25 -26.62
CA ARG A 314 0.57 13.25 -27.51
C ARG A 314 2.01 12.87 -27.85
N MET A 315 2.80 12.44 -26.88
CA MET A 315 4.20 12.03 -27.11
C MET A 315 4.32 10.80 -28.02
N ARG A 316 3.45 9.79 -27.85
CA ARG A 316 3.45 8.60 -28.73
C ARG A 316 3.01 8.93 -30.15
N ALA A 317 2.01 9.81 -30.32
CA ALA A 317 1.58 10.28 -31.63
C ALA A 317 2.73 11.01 -32.38
N VAL A 318 3.47 11.86 -31.67
CA VAL A 318 4.65 12.56 -32.21
C VAL A 318 5.76 11.57 -32.57
N LYS A 319 6.08 10.59 -31.72
CA LYS A 319 7.10 9.55 -32.02
C LYS A 319 6.73 8.74 -33.26
N ASN A 320 5.47 8.31 -33.38
CA ASN A 320 5.00 7.56 -34.55
C ASN A 320 5.04 8.42 -35.83
N GLN A 321 4.74 9.72 -35.72
CA GLN A 321 4.84 10.66 -36.82
C GLN A 321 6.29 10.83 -37.29
N ILE A 322 7.25 10.97 -36.37
CA ILE A 322 8.69 11.06 -36.67
C ILE A 322 9.19 9.78 -37.34
N LEU A 323 8.90 8.60 -36.78
CA LEU A 323 9.27 7.31 -37.36
C LEU A 323 8.70 7.13 -38.78
N SER A 324 7.46 7.58 -39.00
CA SER A 324 6.85 7.53 -40.34
C SER A 324 7.53 8.49 -41.34
N GLN A 325 8.03 9.63 -40.87
CA GLN A 325 8.79 10.57 -41.71
C GLN A 325 10.17 10.02 -42.06
N GLU A 326 10.89 9.44 -41.09
CA GLU A 326 12.18 8.79 -41.32
C GLU A 326 12.07 7.63 -42.31
N GLN A 327 11.06 6.78 -42.18
CA GLN A 327 10.80 5.70 -43.13
C GLN A 327 10.48 6.23 -44.55
N ARG A 328 9.78 7.37 -44.66
CA ARG A 328 9.53 8.02 -45.95
C ARG A 328 10.81 8.59 -46.58
N VAL A 329 11.70 9.16 -45.77
CA VAL A 329 13.01 9.67 -46.21
C VAL A 329 13.88 8.53 -46.72
N GLN A 330 14.03 7.44 -45.95
CA GLN A 330 14.80 6.26 -46.36
C GLN A 330 14.26 5.61 -47.65
N ARG A 331 12.94 5.60 -47.85
CA ARG A 331 12.32 5.11 -49.09
C ARG A 331 12.60 6.02 -50.29
N ARG A 332 12.73 7.34 -50.09
CA ARG A 332 13.11 8.28 -51.16
C ARG A 332 14.57 8.11 -51.54
N GLU A 333 15.47 7.98 -50.57
CA GLU A 333 16.90 7.75 -50.82
C GLU A 333 17.18 6.42 -51.53
N LYS A 334 16.42 5.35 -51.20
CA LYS A 334 16.50 4.08 -51.93
C LYS A 334 15.98 4.15 -53.37
N ARG A 335 15.14 5.13 -53.71
CA ARG A 335 14.62 5.32 -55.08
C ARG A 335 15.51 6.23 -55.93
N SER A 336 16.40 7.01 -55.32
CA SER A 336 17.33 7.89 -56.04
C SER A 336 18.70 7.26 -56.30
N LYS A 337 18.95 6.06 -55.77
CA LYS A 337 20.14 5.25 -56.03
C LYS A 337 19.78 4.15 -57.04
#